data_AF-A0A074VNR0-F1
#
_entry.id   AF-A0A074VNR0-F1
#
_cell.length_a   1.000
_cell.length_b   1.000
_cell.length_c   1.000
_cell.angle_alpha   90.00
_cell.angle_beta   90.00
_cell.angle_gamma   90.00
#
_symmetry.space_group_name_H-M   'P 1'
#
loop_
_entity.id
_entity.type
_entity.pdbx_description
1 polymer ?
#
loop_
_entity_poly.entity_id
_entity_poly.type
_entity_poly.pdbx_seq_one_letter_code
_entity_poly.pdbx_strand_id
1 'polypeptide(L)'
;MLAPSRSRGNSLLGRTLSKSKKVVPELSRQFTTKRQNSEKREKLLAIEPSATERRAVSAERRPRAMSPGHCHSPSSSRSAPDISTPGHMRLPFADTHAEGYFDTRPLPFGDGQHDHLFNPPPQNNPPLLEAAGEATFLDDHELQAELESTWILNLSMHFRDKSDREKFFVTYAQQPNRWCRVTVSCDYRDAPPSSLESDLKSLKFQRDKNQRIYEAIRESLPDIEFYDTVTNLKLETEDGQLHVHVTEDINEVITYPSVDFAQEGCRMYRESELDFQSHISGFVYKVRVGNQVLIKKEIPGPDTIDEFLYEIEVLNELRGSNGVIEFHGLVVDDEERVIKGLLISFASLGALVDVIYDDKLSSSLPWHRRQKWAYQIAQGLSEIHEAGFVQGDFTLSNIVINSEDDAKIIDINRRGCPIGWEPPELLRLVRRGQKVSMFINVKSDIFQLGMVLWALAEQDDEPEHVTRTSSGGMPRITAQDVPNWFEDIIDACLSNQPRDRPSAKELLSMFP
;
A
#
# COMPACT_ATOMS: atom_id res chain seq x y z
N MET A 1 -70.29 7.37 13.47
CA MET A 1 -71.23 7.97 12.49
C MET A 1 -71.96 9.13 13.16
N LEU A 2 -71.84 10.37 12.65
CA LEU A 2 -72.92 11.39 12.54
C LEU A 2 -72.38 12.75 12.02
N ALA A 3 -72.93 13.15 10.88
CA ALA A 3 -73.27 14.48 10.34
C ALA A 3 -72.32 15.71 10.44
N PRO A 4 -72.16 16.46 9.32
CA PRO A 4 -71.58 17.82 9.27
C PRO A 4 -72.63 18.92 8.94
N SER A 5 -72.31 20.18 9.26
CA SER A 5 -72.72 21.35 8.45
C SER A 5 -71.93 22.64 8.74
N ARG A 6 -71.61 23.36 7.66
CA ARG A 6 -71.57 24.83 7.44
C ARG A 6 -70.33 25.69 7.78
N SER A 7 -70.25 26.70 6.90
CA SER A 7 -69.21 27.65 6.50
C SER A 7 -69.09 28.94 7.31
N ARG A 8 -67.91 29.61 7.20
CA ARG A 8 -67.60 31.07 7.06
C ARG A 8 -66.15 31.28 7.56
N GLY A 9 -65.24 32.07 7.01
CA GLY A 9 -65.17 33.03 5.90
C GLY A 9 -64.01 34.01 6.18
N ASN A 10 -63.30 34.45 5.13
CA ASN A 10 -62.49 35.69 4.99
C ASN A 10 -61.23 35.89 5.87
N SER A 11 -60.10 36.47 5.43
CA SER A 11 -59.74 37.21 4.21
C SER A 11 -58.27 37.69 4.20
N LEU A 12 -57.69 37.83 2.98
CA LEU A 12 -56.67 38.81 2.49
C LEU A 12 -55.20 38.67 3.01
N LEU A 13 -54.15 38.39 2.21
CA LEU A 13 -53.53 38.96 0.98
C LEU A 13 -52.16 39.60 1.36
N GLY A 14 -51.02 39.45 0.67
CA GLY A 14 -50.62 38.69 -0.51
C GLY A 14 -49.31 39.26 -1.13
N ARG A 15 -48.57 38.36 -1.84
CA ARG A 15 -47.67 38.57 -3.03
C ARG A 15 -46.33 39.34 -2.82
N THR A 16 -45.22 38.99 -3.48
CA THR A 16 -45.00 38.73 -4.93
C THR A 16 -43.77 37.85 -5.26
N LEU A 17 -43.82 37.22 -6.45
CA LEU A 17 -42.77 36.45 -7.16
C LEU A 17 -41.72 37.33 -7.88
N SER A 18 -40.48 36.83 -8.08
CA SER A 18 -39.57 37.31 -9.14
C SER A 18 -38.39 36.37 -9.51
N LYS A 19 -38.48 35.79 -10.72
CA LYS A 19 -37.46 35.50 -11.76
C LYS A 19 -35.95 35.53 -11.46
N SER A 20 -35.31 34.42 -11.83
CA SER A 20 -34.01 34.19 -12.51
C SER A 20 -32.96 35.32 -12.61
N LYS A 21 -31.74 35.04 -12.09
CA LYS A 21 -30.47 35.61 -12.60
C LYS A 21 -29.38 34.54 -12.62
N LYS A 22 -28.71 34.41 -13.78
CA LYS A 22 -27.42 33.74 -13.99
C LYS A 22 -26.35 34.39 -13.10
N VAL A 23 -25.47 33.58 -12.51
CA VAL A 23 -24.22 34.04 -11.88
C VAL A 23 -23.05 33.54 -12.73
N VAL A 24 -22.27 34.49 -13.24
CA VAL A 24 -21.00 34.30 -13.93
C VAL A 24 -19.90 34.15 -12.86
N PRO A 25 -18.91 33.25 -13.01
CA PRO A 25 -17.80 33.17 -12.07
C PRO A 25 -16.75 34.24 -12.42
N GLU A 26 -16.49 35.17 -11.50
CA GLU A 26 -15.39 36.13 -11.62
C GLU A 26 -14.57 36.20 -10.30
N LEU A 27 -13.33 35.70 -10.42
CA LEU A 27 -12.04 36.15 -9.88
C LEU A 27 -11.86 36.57 -8.40
N SER A 28 -10.66 36.23 -7.93
CA SER A 28 -10.10 36.30 -6.58
C SER A 28 -10.27 37.64 -5.86
N ARG A 29 -10.77 37.58 -4.61
CA ARG A 29 -10.74 38.72 -3.69
C ARG A 29 -9.36 38.81 -3.04
N GLN A 30 -8.67 39.94 -3.25
CA GLN A 30 -7.46 40.29 -2.52
C GLN A 30 -7.78 40.55 -1.04
N PHE A 31 -6.95 40.04 -0.13
CA PHE A 31 -7.06 40.27 1.31
C PHE A 31 -6.89 41.76 1.65
N THR A 32 -7.63 42.24 2.64
CA THR A 32 -7.52 43.63 3.12
C THR A 32 -6.19 43.84 3.85
N THR A 33 -5.57 45.01 3.67
CA THR A 33 -4.25 45.39 4.22
C THR A 33 -4.16 45.31 5.75
N LYS A 34 -5.31 45.32 6.44
CA LYS A 34 -5.40 45.11 7.89
C LYS A 34 -5.13 43.65 8.29
N ARG A 35 -5.57 42.67 7.49
CA ARG A 35 -5.38 41.23 7.76
C ARG A 35 -3.95 40.77 7.43
N GLN A 36 -3.35 41.31 6.37
CA GLN A 36 -1.93 41.06 6.05
C GLN A 36 -0.95 41.61 7.11
N ASN A 37 -1.34 42.64 7.87
CA ASN A 37 -0.48 43.21 8.92
C ASN A 37 -0.61 42.51 10.28
N SER A 38 -1.68 41.74 10.54
CA SER A 38 -1.84 40.93 11.76
C SER A 38 -1.16 39.57 11.66
N GLU A 39 -0.87 39.09 10.45
CA GLU A 39 -0.25 37.79 10.18
C GLU A 39 1.28 37.87 9.98
N LYS A 40 1.89 39.05 10.21
CA LYS A 40 3.36 39.20 10.19
C LYS A 40 3.96 38.47 11.39
N ARG A 41 4.92 37.57 11.11
CA ARG A 41 5.63 36.67 12.04
C ARG A 41 6.20 37.38 13.28
N GLU A 42 6.47 38.67 13.19
CA GLU A 42 6.99 39.53 14.27
C GLU A 42 5.95 39.86 15.37
N LYS A 43 4.67 39.52 15.16
CA LYS A 43 3.56 39.84 16.09
C LYS A 43 2.84 38.62 16.68
N LEU A 44 3.36 37.42 16.45
CA LEU A 44 2.82 36.19 17.04
C LEU A 44 3.50 35.95 18.39
N LEU A 45 2.72 35.91 19.47
CA LEU A 45 3.18 35.47 20.78
C LEU A 45 3.08 33.93 20.85
N ALA A 46 4.05 33.30 21.51
CA ALA A 46 4.06 31.87 21.74
C ALA A 46 2.84 31.47 22.59
N ILE A 47 2.17 30.39 22.19
CA ILE A 47 1.10 29.76 22.97
C ILE A 47 1.79 28.94 24.06
N GLU A 48 1.51 29.23 25.32
CA GLU A 48 1.99 28.38 26.42
C GLU A 48 1.10 27.12 26.53
N PRO A 49 1.70 25.91 26.57
CA PRO A 49 0.95 24.67 26.68
C PRO A 49 0.28 24.53 28.05
N SER A 50 -0.96 24.07 28.07
CA SER A 50 -1.71 23.80 29.30
C SER A 50 -1.24 22.50 29.95
N ALA A 51 -1.43 22.37 31.27
CA ALA A 51 -0.96 21.29 32.14
C ALA A 51 -1.48 19.86 31.83
N THR A 52 -2.06 19.63 30.65
CA THR A 52 -2.60 18.34 30.21
C THR A 52 -1.68 17.60 29.21
N GLU A 53 -0.60 18.22 28.74
CA GLU A 53 0.45 17.55 27.95
C GLU A 53 1.36 16.70 28.85
N ARG A 54 0.98 15.45 29.10
CA ARG A 54 1.84 14.51 29.84
C ARG A 54 2.84 13.87 28.88
N ARG A 55 4.14 14.09 29.12
CA ARG A 55 5.25 13.37 28.50
C ARG A 55 5.33 11.96 29.10
N ALA A 56 5.36 10.94 28.25
CA ALA A 56 5.90 9.65 28.62
C ALA A 56 7.39 9.63 28.26
N VAL A 57 8.21 9.09 29.16
CA VAL A 57 9.67 9.06 29.07
C VAL A 57 10.08 7.59 29.08
N SER A 58 10.71 7.11 28.00
CA SER A 58 11.24 5.74 27.93
C SER A 58 12.59 5.64 28.65
N ALA A 59 12.84 4.49 29.28
CA ALA A 59 13.98 4.25 30.18
C ALA A 59 15.20 3.69 29.43
N GLU A 60 16.35 4.38 29.55
CA GLU A 60 17.62 3.97 28.95
C GLU A 60 18.62 3.32 29.93
N ARG A 61 19.48 2.45 29.37
CA ARG A 61 20.70 1.92 30.01
C ARG A 61 21.89 2.86 29.78
N ARG A 62 22.55 3.25 30.87
CA ARG A 62 23.79 4.06 30.87
C ARG A 62 25.05 3.27 30.46
N PRO A 63 26.00 3.87 29.73
CA PRO A 63 27.40 3.50 29.80
C PRO A 63 28.20 4.45 30.71
N ARG A 64 29.15 3.88 31.46
CA ARG A 64 30.06 4.53 32.42
C ARG A 64 31.12 5.41 31.74
N ALA A 65 31.42 6.53 32.39
CA ALA A 65 32.57 7.40 32.10
C ALA A 65 33.90 6.82 32.65
N MET A 66 34.99 7.00 31.89
CA MET A 66 36.38 7.07 32.37
C MET A 66 37.17 8.12 31.55
N SER A 67 38.06 8.81 32.25
CA SER A 67 38.69 10.12 32.02
C SER A 67 39.95 10.12 31.10
N PRO A 68 40.60 11.29 30.84
CA PRO A 68 41.25 11.65 29.56
C PRO A 68 42.77 11.42 29.50
N GLY A 69 43.32 11.37 28.27
CA GLY A 69 44.76 11.28 28.00
C GLY A 69 45.16 11.98 26.69
N HIS A 70 46.29 12.70 26.76
CA HIS A 70 46.80 13.72 25.84
C HIS A 70 47.10 13.32 24.38
N CYS A 71 46.83 14.30 23.49
CA CYS A 71 47.63 14.87 22.40
C CYS A 71 48.76 14.03 21.78
N HIS A 72 48.77 13.89 20.45
CA HIS A 72 49.88 14.25 19.54
C HIS A 72 49.49 13.96 18.07
N SER A 73 49.52 14.99 17.22
CA SER A 73 49.70 14.86 15.75
C SER A 73 51.20 15.10 15.45
N PRO A 74 51.77 14.58 14.34
CA PRO A 74 51.68 15.33 13.07
C PRO A 74 51.75 14.53 11.73
N SER A 75 51.27 15.23 10.68
CA SER A 75 51.83 15.41 9.32
C SER A 75 51.77 14.33 8.20
N SER A 76 50.93 14.66 7.19
CA SER A 76 51.22 14.90 5.75
C SER A 76 51.62 13.78 4.76
N SER A 77 50.87 13.64 3.65
CA SER A 77 51.28 13.87 2.23
C SER A 77 50.17 13.42 1.25
N ARG A 78 49.53 14.34 0.52
CA ARG A 78 49.64 14.62 -0.94
C ARG A 78 49.53 13.41 -1.88
N SER A 79 48.50 13.38 -2.76
CA SER A 79 48.62 13.59 -4.23
C SER A 79 47.28 13.40 -4.96
N ALA A 80 46.95 14.33 -5.87
CA ALA A 80 46.00 14.20 -6.98
C ALA A 80 46.82 13.99 -8.30
N PRO A 81 46.23 13.64 -9.46
CA PRO A 81 45.60 14.66 -10.32
C PRO A 81 44.39 14.21 -11.19
N ASP A 82 43.83 15.22 -11.89
CA ASP A 82 42.64 15.31 -12.75
C ASP A 82 42.61 14.50 -14.06
N ILE A 83 41.40 14.34 -14.64
CA ILE A 83 41.07 14.60 -16.08
C ILE A 83 39.54 14.78 -16.28
N SER A 84 39.20 15.65 -17.24
CA SER A 84 37.98 16.43 -17.44
C SER A 84 36.87 15.79 -18.33
N THR A 85 35.58 16.00 -17.95
CA THR A 85 34.30 16.34 -18.67
C THR A 85 34.03 16.01 -20.16
N PRO A 86 32.78 16.11 -20.73
CA PRO A 86 31.47 16.55 -20.18
C PRO A 86 30.25 15.64 -20.50
N GLY A 87 29.19 15.69 -19.68
CA GLY A 87 27.91 15.01 -19.92
C GLY A 87 26.72 15.95 -19.72
N HIS A 88 25.86 16.01 -20.73
CA HIS A 88 24.72 16.92 -20.88
C HIS A 88 23.66 16.86 -19.77
N MET A 89 23.06 18.03 -19.52
CA MET A 89 21.94 18.29 -18.61
C MET A 89 20.76 17.32 -18.75
N ARG A 90 20.37 16.68 -17.64
CA ARG A 90 19.04 16.10 -17.42
C ARG A 90 18.26 17.03 -16.46
N LEU A 91 17.07 17.44 -16.88
CA LEU A 91 16.06 18.08 -16.04
C LEU A 91 15.14 17.01 -15.44
N PRO A 92 14.64 17.17 -14.20
CA PRO A 92 13.79 16.19 -13.55
C PRO A 92 12.31 16.42 -13.91
N PHE A 93 11.60 15.36 -14.28
CA PHE A 93 10.15 15.36 -14.42
C PHE A 93 9.55 14.26 -13.54
N ALA A 94 8.60 14.70 -12.72
CA ALA A 94 7.59 13.97 -11.94
C ALA A 94 7.63 12.43 -11.99
N ASP A 95 8.15 11.83 -10.93
CA ASP A 95 7.99 10.41 -10.66
C ASP A 95 6.77 10.17 -9.76
N THR A 96 5.75 9.56 -10.34
CA THR A 96 4.69 8.83 -9.64
C THR A 96 5.26 7.47 -9.25
N HIS A 97 5.95 7.41 -8.11
CA HIS A 97 6.40 6.15 -7.52
C HIS A 97 5.20 5.42 -6.89
N ALA A 98 4.60 4.51 -7.64
CA ALA A 98 4.08 3.27 -7.09
C ALA A 98 5.22 2.25 -7.27
N GLU A 99 6.01 2.04 -6.21
CA GLU A 99 7.03 0.98 -6.23
C GLU A 99 6.41 -0.34 -5.77
N GLY A 100 6.72 -1.38 -6.54
CA GLY A 100 6.31 -2.76 -6.33
C GLY A 100 6.76 -3.25 -4.95
N TYR A 101 5.81 -3.81 -4.22
CA TYR A 101 5.99 -4.41 -2.91
C TYR A 101 6.11 -5.92 -3.06
N PHE A 102 7.34 -6.43 -3.22
CA PHE A 102 7.67 -7.83 -2.93
C PHE A 102 9.13 -7.93 -2.49
N ASP A 103 9.35 -8.18 -1.19
CA ASP A 103 10.49 -8.98 -0.75
C ASP A 103 10.23 -9.57 0.65
N THR A 104 9.69 -10.78 0.68
CA THR A 104 9.76 -11.67 1.85
C THR A 104 9.92 -13.10 1.39
N ARG A 105 11.14 -13.64 1.52
CA ARG A 105 11.41 -15.08 1.37
C ARG A 105 11.90 -15.69 2.69
N PRO A 106 11.38 -16.87 3.08
CA PRO A 106 12.05 -17.76 4.03
C PRO A 106 13.08 -18.65 3.31
N LEU A 107 14.21 -18.91 3.96
CA LEU A 107 15.27 -19.81 3.47
C LEU A 107 14.85 -21.29 3.61
N PRO A 108 15.15 -22.17 2.63
CA PRO A 108 14.93 -23.60 2.76
C PRO A 108 16.06 -24.30 3.54
N PHE A 109 15.66 -25.11 4.52
CA PHE A 109 16.53 -25.99 5.29
C PHE A 109 17.14 -27.09 4.40
N GLY A 110 18.48 -27.11 4.32
CA GLY A 110 19.26 -28.18 3.72
C GLY A 110 19.64 -29.23 4.76
N ASP A 111 19.25 -30.47 4.49
CA ASP A 111 19.56 -31.68 5.23
C ASP A 111 21.07 -31.96 5.24
N GLY A 112 21.65 -32.12 6.43
CA GLY A 112 23.07 -32.36 6.63
C GLY A 112 23.32 -33.49 7.64
N GLN A 113 23.46 -34.70 7.12
CA GLN A 113 23.93 -35.87 7.86
C GLN A 113 25.34 -35.64 8.43
N HIS A 114 25.51 -35.77 9.75
CA HIS A 114 26.80 -36.11 10.34
C HIS A 114 26.62 -37.09 11.52
N ASP A 115 27.27 -38.23 11.35
CA ASP A 115 27.29 -39.37 12.24
C ASP A 115 28.43 -39.29 13.28
N HIS A 116 28.11 -39.78 14.48
CA HIS A 116 28.99 -40.37 15.52
C HIS A 116 29.95 -39.48 16.35
N LEU A 117 29.75 -39.43 17.68
CA LEU A 117 30.40 -40.32 18.67
C LEU A 117 30.05 -39.93 20.13
N PHE A 118 29.71 -40.95 20.92
CA PHE A 118 29.42 -40.91 22.36
C PHE A 118 30.67 -40.64 23.22
N ASN A 119 30.51 -39.89 24.32
CA ASN A 119 31.21 -40.15 25.60
C ASN A 119 30.45 -39.54 26.81
N PRO A 120 30.53 -40.16 28.02
CA PRO A 120 29.64 -39.91 29.17
C PRO A 120 30.12 -38.79 30.11
N PRO A 121 29.29 -38.33 31.09
CA PRO A 121 29.56 -37.11 31.86
C PRO A 121 30.31 -37.39 33.18
N PRO A 122 30.95 -36.36 33.79
CA PRO A 122 31.26 -36.37 35.21
C PRO A 122 30.38 -35.38 36.02
N GLN A 123 30.04 -35.79 37.25
CA GLN A 123 29.27 -35.06 38.26
C GLN A 123 30.15 -34.22 39.22
N ASN A 124 29.50 -33.22 39.86
CA ASN A 124 29.84 -32.47 41.10
C ASN A 124 30.91 -31.36 40.97
N ASN A 125 30.76 -30.11 41.44
CA ASN A 125 29.97 -29.48 42.52
C ASN A 125 29.78 -27.94 42.23
N PRO A 126 28.91 -27.20 42.95
CA PRO A 126 28.50 -25.83 42.62
C PRO A 126 29.40 -24.74 43.26
N PRO A 127 29.38 -23.50 42.74
CA PRO A 127 29.56 -22.32 43.58
C PRO A 127 28.32 -21.41 43.59
N LEU A 128 28.07 -20.89 44.80
CA LEU A 128 27.10 -19.87 45.16
C LEU A 128 27.43 -18.47 44.57
N LEU A 129 26.36 -17.65 44.46
CA LEU A 129 26.31 -16.18 44.30
C LEU A 129 26.79 -15.68 42.90
N GLU A 130 26.00 -14.90 42.13
CA GLU A 130 25.38 -13.62 42.48
C GLU A 130 24.12 -13.38 41.62
N ALA A 131 23.10 -12.76 42.24
CA ALA A 131 21.95 -12.22 41.54
C ALA A 131 22.36 -10.99 40.71
N ALA A 132 22.71 -11.22 39.45
CA ALA A 132 22.70 -10.18 38.42
C ALA A 132 21.37 -10.30 37.68
N GLY A 133 20.55 -9.24 37.72
CA GLY A 133 19.32 -9.17 36.95
C GLY A 133 19.62 -9.38 35.48
N GLU A 134 19.23 -10.53 34.96
CA GLU A 134 19.26 -10.83 33.54
C GLU A 134 18.40 -9.78 32.82
N ALA A 135 19.04 -9.05 31.92
CA ALA A 135 18.33 -8.47 30.81
C ALA A 135 17.59 -9.62 30.13
N THR A 136 16.26 -9.61 30.13
CA THR A 136 15.47 -10.44 29.23
C THR A 136 15.77 -9.97 27.82
N PHE A 137 16.85 -10.49 27.22
CA PHE A 137 16.98 -10.54 25.77
C PHE A 137 15.85 -11.46 25.34
N LEU A 138 14.77 -10.86 24.85
CA LEU A 138 13.69 -11.64 24.26
C LEU A 138 14.24 -12.37 23.05
N ASP A 139 13.75 -13.58 22.84
CA ASP A 139 14.14 -14.38 21.69
C ASP A 139 13.78 -13.59 20.42
N ASP A 140 14.71 -13.49 19.47
CA ASP A 140 14.48 -12.79 18.18
C ASP A 140 13.19 -13.31 17.50
N HIS A 141 12.84 -14.57 17.76
CA HIS A 141 11.60 -15.20 17.32
C HIS A 141 10.32 -14.56 17.92
N GLU A 142 10.34 -14.16 19.20
CA GLU A 142 9.19 -13.51 19.85
C GLU A 142 8.99 -12.10 19.29
N LEU A 143 10.08 -11.36 19.09
CA LEU A 143 10.02 -10.03 18.49
C LEU A 143 9.45 -10.09 17.08
N GLN A 144 9.90 -11.08 16.29
CA GLN A 144 9.41 -11.26 14.92
C GLN A 144 7.91 -11.60 14.88
N ALA A 145 7.44 -12.46 15.80
CA ALA A 145 6.02 -12.78 15.91
C ALA A 145 5.16 -11.55 16.24
N GLU A 146 5.66 -10.65 17.10
CA GLU A 146 4.97 -9.39 17.40
C GLU A 146 4.96 -8.41 16.22
N LEU A 147 6.03 -8.32 15.44
CA LEU A 147 6.05 -7.49 14.23
C LEU A 147 5.08 -7.99 13.14
N GLU A 148 4.73 -9.27 13.16
CA GLU A 148 3.81 -9.88 12.18
C GLU A 148 2.34 -9.84 12.62
N SER A 149 2.07 -9.66 13.91
CA SER A 149 0.71 -9.78 14.47
C SER A 149 0.25 -8.62 15.35
N THR A 150 1.19 -7.89 15.95
CA THR A 150 0.91 -6.79 16.88
C THR A 150 1.30 -5.44 16.29
N TRP A 151 2.48 -5.32 15.68
CA TRP A 151 3.02 -4.08 15.11
C TRP A 151 3.31 -4.23 13.62
N ILE A 152 2.24 -4.15 12.83
CA ILE A 152 2.25 -4.53 11.41
C ILE A 152 2.56 -3.30 10.56
N LEU A 153 3.69 -3.32 9.86
CA LEU A 153 4.01 -2.30 8.86
C LEU A 153 3.15 -2.50 7.60
N ASN A 154 2.30 -1.53 7.29
CA ASN A 154 1.49 -1.55 6.07
C ASN A 154 2.20 -0.83 4.93
N LEU A 155 2.78 0.33 5.21
CA LEU A 155 3.35 1.22 4.18
C LEU A 155 4.42 2.11 4.81
N SER A 156 5.47 2.44 4.08
CA SER A 156 6.42 3.50 4.43
C SER A 156 6.59 4.46 3.26
N MET A 157 6.67 5.75 3.52
CA MET A 157 6.88 6.75 2.48
C MET A 157 7.78 7.88 2.94
N HIS A 158 8.57 8.41 2.00
CA HIS A 158 9.32 9.65 2.20
C HIS A 158 8.46 10.87 1.90
N PHE A 159 8.70 11.98 2.59
CA PHE A 159 7.96 13.22 2.33
C PHE A 159 8.30 13.79 0.94
N ARG A 160 7.27 14.23 0.21
CA ARG A 160 7.38 14.71 -1.19
C ARG A 160 8.15 16.02 -1.35
N ASP A 161 8.34 16.76 -0.26
CA ASP A 161 9.11 18.01 -0.24
C ASP A 161 10.64 17.77 -0.31
N LYS A 162 11.07 16.52 -0.48
CA LYS A 162 12.48 16.10 -0.46
C LYS A 162 13.17 16.45 0.85
N SER A 163 12.39 16.68 1.90
CA SER A 163 12.94 16.65 3.24
C SER A 163 13.36 15.21 3.53
N ASP A 164 14.48 15.05 4.21
CA ASP A 164 14.99 13.76 4.67
C ASP A 164 14.13 13.28 5.86
N ARG A 165 12.85 13.03 5.56
CA ARG A 165 11.80 12.69 6.50
C ARG A 165 11.04 11.52 5.95
N GLU A 166 10.59 10.68 6.86
CA GLU A 166 9.91 9.44 6.54
C GLU A 166 8.70 9.25 7.44
N LYS A 167 7.67 8.62 6.87
CA LYS A 167 6.42 8.31 7.53
C LYS A 167 6.09 6.84 7.33
N PHE A 168 5.88 6.13 8.43
CA PHE A 168 5.46 4.74 8.46
C PHE A 168 3.98 4.68 8.81
N PHE A 169 3.23 3.80 8.16
CA PHE A 169 1.84 3.49 8.42
C PHE A 169 1.78 2.09 9.00
N VAL A 170 1.31 2.00 10.23
CA VAL A 170 1.34 0.80 11.04
C VAL A 170 -0.07 0.49 11.54
N THR A 171 -0.43 -0.78 11.50
CA THR A 171 -1.58 -1.30 12.25
C THR A 171 -1.06 -1.83 13.58
N TYR A 172 -1.48 -1.20 14.67
CA TYR A 172 -1.18 -1.67 16.02
C TYR A 172 -2.38 -2.46 16.57
N ALA A 173 -2.24 -3.78 16.66
CA ALA A 173 -3.26 -4.66 17.24
C ALA A 173 -3.12 -4.66 18.77
N GLN A 174 -3.68 -3.63 19.42
CA GLN A 174 -3.66 -3.50 20.88
C GLN A 174 -4.34 -4.70 21.57
N GLN A 175 -5.39 -5.22 20.94
CA GLN A 175 -6.08 -6.46 21.31
C GLN A 175 -6.42 -7.22 20.03
N PRO A 176 -6.70 -8.54 20.08
CA PRO A 176 -7.03 -9.32 18.89
C PRO A 176 -8.13 -8.70 18.02
N ASN A 177 -9.10 -8.03 18.65
CA ASN A 177 -10.25 -7.37 18.02
C ASN A 177 -10.20 -5.83 18.08
N ARG A 178 -9.09 -5.22 18.52
CA ARG A 178 -8.94 -3.76 18.57
C ARG A 178 -7.67 -3.32 17.89
N TRP A 179 -7.83 -2.81 16.67
CA TRP A 179 -6.74 -2.37 15.82
C TRP A 179 -6.73 -0.86 15.73
N CYS A 180 -5.57 -0.27 16.00
CA CYS A 180 -5.35 1.16 15.93
C CYS A 180 -4.55 1.48 14.66
N ARG A 181 -4.98 2.51 13.93
CA ARG A 181 -4.19 3.07 12.83
C ARG A 181 -3.16 4.02 13.42
N VAL A 182 -1.89 3.72 13.19
CA VAL A 182 -0.75 4.48 13.71
C VAL A 182 0.08 4.99 12.55
N THR A 183 0.51 6.23 12.62
CA THR A 183 1.58 6.75 11.80
C THR A 183 2.79 7.02 12.67
N VAL A 184 3.98 6.73 12.16
CA VAL A 184 5.23 7.08 12.82
C VAL A 184 5.99 8.04 11.93
N SER A 185 6.31 9.22 12.44
CA SER A 185 7.01 10.26 11.70
C SER A 185 8.43 10.43 12.23
N CYS A 186 9.41 10.29 11.35
CA CYS A 186 10.84 10.44 11.66
C CYS A 186 11.45 11.59 10.83
N ASP A 187 12.35 12.37 11.43
CA ASP A 187 13.10 13.45 10.76
C ASP A 187 14.60 13.22 10.87
N TYR A 188 15.27 13.08 9.72
CA TYR A 188 16.67 12.69 9.62
C TYR A 188 17.62 13.86 9.32
N ARG A 189 17.11 15.09 9.16
CA ARG A 189 17.90 16.24 8.67
C ARG A 189 19.03 16.64 9.61
N ASP A 190 18.78 16.59 10.91
CA ASP A 190 19.72 16.97 11.98
C ASP A 190 19.83 15.87 13.04
N ALA A 191 19.73 14.60 12.63
CA ALA A 191 19.73 13.44 13.52
C ALA A 191 20.98 13.43 14.44
N PRO A 192 20.81 13.47 15.78
CA PRO A 192 21.94 13.42 16.70
C PRO A 192 22.74 12.12 16.53
N PRO A 193 24.08 12.13 16.66
CA PRO A 193 24.87 10.91 16.59
C PRO A 193 24.45 9.89 17.67
N SER A 194 24.34 8.62 17.30
CA SER A 194 23.87 7.53 18.18
C SER A 194 22.39 7.67 18.62
N SER A 195 21.60 8.47 17.92
CA SER A 195 20.15 8.53 18.11
C SER A 195 19.44 7.47 17.27
N LEU A 196 18.17 7.22 17.60
CA LEU A 196 17.32 6.35 16.80
C LEU A 196 17.23 6.83 15.34
N GLU A 197 17.07 8.14 15.12
CA GLU A 197 16.99 8.73 13.79
C GLU A 197 18.28 8.53 12.98
N SER A 198 19.44 8.60 13.63
CA SER A 198 20.73 8.32 13.00
C SER A 198 20.86 6.85 12.59
N ASP A 199 20.44 5.94 13.48
CA ASP A 199 20.38 4.50 13.20
C ASP A 199 19.44 4.22 12.01
N LEU A 200 18.20 4.72 12.06
CA LEU A 200 17.19 4.53 11.02
C LEU A 200 17.65 5.07 9.66
N LYS A 201 18.32 6.22 9.64
CA LYS A 201 18.90 6.80 8.42
C LYS A 201 19.94 5.90 7.77
N SER A 202 20.67 5.11 8.57
CA SER A 202 21.70 4.20 8.07
C SER A 202 21.13 2.88 7.51
N LEU A 203 19.92 2.50 7.93
CA LEU A 203 19.25 1.29 7.51
C LEU A 203 18.68 1.43 6.09
N LYS A 204 18.86 0.37 5.29
CA LYS A 204 18.41 0.35 3.90
C LYS A 204 16.98 -0.13 3.75
N PHE A 205 16.60 -1.18 4.49
CA PHE A 205 15.31 -1.83 4.33
C PHE A 205 14.29 -1.29 5.32
N GLN A 206 13.06 -1.10 4.83
CA GLN A 206 11.98 -0.52 5.62
C GLN A 206 11.52 -1.42 6.75
N ARG A 207 11.63 -2.74 6.55
CA ARG A 207 11.38 -3.73 7.59
C ARG A 207 12.34 -3.57 8.77
N ASP A 208 13.64 -3.41 8.50
CA ASP A 208 14.65 -3.20 9.54
C ASP A 208 14.39 -1.89 10.30
N LYS A 209 14.02 -0.82 9.58
CA LYS A 209 13.63 0.44 10.20
C LYS A 209 12.40 0.28 11.10
N ASN A 210 11.38 -0.42 10.64
CA ASN A 210 10.18 -0.69 11.42
C ASN A 210 10.46 -1.53 12.66
N GLN A 211 11.29 -2.57 12.54
CA GLN A 211 11.75 -3.36 13.68
C GLN A 211 12.48 -2.46 14.69
N ARG A 212 13.43 -1.65 14.24
CA ARG A 212 14.21 -0.77 15.09
C ARG A 212 13.35 0.30 15.78
N ILE A 213 12.33 0.81 15.09
CA ILE A 213 11.30 1.70 15.67
C ILE A 213 10.55 0.96 16.76
N TYR A 214 10.02 -0.24 16.47
CA TYR A 214 9.24 -1.02 17.41
C TYR A 214 10.04 -1.32 18.67
N GLU A 215 11.26 -1.83 18.54
CA GLU A 215 12.19 -2.07 19.66
C GLU A 215 12.38 -0.84 20.56
N ALA A 216 12.45 0.36 19.96
CA ALA A 216 12.70 1.59 20.70
C ALA A 216 11.48 2.08 21.52
N ILE A 217 10.25 1.77 21.06
CA ILE A 217 9.01 2.29 21.66
C ILE A 217 8.13 1.21 22.30
N ARG A 218 8.43 -0.08 22.11
CA ARG A 218 7.61 -1.23 22.51
C ARG A 218 7.14 -1.16 23.96
N GLU A 219 8.07 -0.90 24.89
CA GLU A 219 7.78 -0.80 26.33
C GLU A 219 6.88 0.39 26.69
N SER A 220 6.87 1.44 25.84
CA SER A 220 6.03 2.63 26.05
C SER A 220 4.65 2.52 25.39
N LEU A 221 4.43 1.60 24.45
CA LEU A 221 3.16 1.47 23.74
C LEU A 221 1.93 1.29 24.66
N PRO A 222 1.99 0.50 25.76
CA PRO A 222 0.84 0.35 26.67
C PRO A 222 0.45 1.64 27.40
N ASP A 223 1.40 2.58 27.57
CA ASP A 223 1.18 3.85 28.26
C ASP A 223 0.68 4.96 27.33
N ILE A 224 0.61 4.71 26.01
CA ILE A 224 0.13 5.66 25.02
C ILE A 224 -1.40 5.60 24.91
N GLU A 225 -2.05 6.76 25.04
CA GLU A 225 -3.46 6.92 24.71
C GLU A 225 -3.61 7.12 23.18
N PHE A 226 -4.12 6.10 22.51
CA PHE A 226 -4.39 6.13 21.07
C PHE A 226 -5.74 6.78 20.75
N TYR A 227 -5.79 7.54 19.66
CA TYR A 227 -7.00 8.11 19.10
C TYR A 227 -7.83 7.04 18.35
N ASP A 228 -9.16 7.20 18.36
CA ASP A 228 -10.09 6.33 17.62
C ASP A 228 -9.98 6.48 16.09
N THR A 229 -9.30 7.53 15.61
CA THR A 229 -9.05 7.84 14.21
C THR A 229 -7.67 7.33 13.75
N VAL A 230 -6.66 8.19 13.72
CA VAL A 230 -5.26 7.86 13.39
C VAL A 230 -4.33 8.56 14.37
N THR A 231 -3.48 7.80 15.03
CA THR A 231 -2.50 8.33 16.00
C THR A 231 -1.15 8.50 15.32
N ASN A 232 -0.60 9.72 15.31
CA ASN A 232 0.78 9.97 14.91
C ASN A 232 1.71 9.94 16.12
N LEU A 233 2.76 9.14 16.02
CA LEU A 233 3.90 9.08 16.91
C LEU A 233 5.08 9.75 16.22
N LYS A 234 5.37 11.01 16.58
CA LYS A 234 6.58 11.69 16.12
C LYS A 234 7.73 11.32 17.05
N LEU A 235 8.76 10.69 16.49
CA LEU A 235 9.96 10.29 17.22
C LEU A 235 11.01 11.40 17.14
N GLU A 236 11.54 11.81 18.29
CA GLU A 236 12.51 12.91 18.39
C GLU A 236 13.47 12.67 19.56
N THR A 237 14.77 12.61 19.28
CA THR A 237 15.80 12.47 20.31
C THR A 237 16.31 13.85 20.74
N GLU A 238 16.05 14.22 21.99
CA GLU A 238 16.58 15.44 22.62
C GLU A 238 17.43 15.08 23.83
N ASP A 239 18.57 15.74 24.02
CA ASP A 239 19.49 15.52 25.14
C ASP A 239 19.92 14.04 25.35
N GLY A 240 19.95 13.27 24.26
CA GLY A 240 20.30 11.84 24.26
C GLY A 240 19.16 10.92 24.69
N GLN A 241 17.94 11.42 24.85
CA GLN A 241 16.77 10.63 25.19
C GLN A 241 15.73 10.68 24.08
N LEU A 242 15.16 9.52 23.74
CA LEU A 242 14.06 9.43 22.79
C LEU A 242 12.75 9.94 23.41
N HIS A 243 12.14 10.92 22.75
CA HIS A 243 10.80 11.41 23.04
C HIS A 243 9.82 10.94 21.96
N VAL A 244 8.63 10.52 22.42
CA VAL A 244 7.51 10.14 21.55
C VAL A 244 6.41 11.19 21.72
N HIS A 245 6.21 12.00 20.70
CA HIS A 245 5.13 13.00 20.68
C HIS A 245 3.89 12.38 20.06
N VAL A 246 2.83 12.27 20.86
CA VAL A 246 1.56 11.65 20.46
C VAL A 246 0.56 12.73 20.04
N THR A 247 0.09 12.66 18.80
CA THR A 247 -0.89 13.62 18.23
C THR A 247 -1.87 12.89 17.31
N GLU A 248 -3.06 13.43 17.10
CA GLU A 248 -3.95 12.91 16.04
C GLU A 248 -3.41 13.29 14.65
N ASP A 249 -3.33 12.34 13.73
CA ASP A 249 -2.89 12.58 12.35
C ASP A 249 -4.06 13.01 11.46
N ILE A 250 -4.46 14.29 11.59
CA ILE A 250 -5.61 14.86 10.88
C ILE A 250 -5.58 14.68 9.36
N ASN A 251 -4.39 14.52 8.76
CA ASN A 251 -4.23 14.37 7.32
C ASN A 251 -4.49 12.94 6.84
N GLU A 252 -4.45 11.96 7.74
CA GLU A 252 -4.64 10.55 7.44
C GLU A 252 -5.98 10.01 7.96
N VAL A 253 -6.78 10.85 8.63
CA VAL A 253 -8.11 10.47 9.11
C VAL A 253 -9.00 10.12 7.93
N ILE A 254 -9.45 8.87 7.89
CA ILE A 254 -10.33 8.35 6.85
C ILE A 254 -11.78 8.70 7.21
N THR A 255 -12.46 9.39 6.30
CA THR A 255 -13.91 9.56 6.39
C THR A 255 -14.60 8.33 5.80
N TYR A 256 -14.80 7.31 6.63
CA TYR A 256 -15.34 6.03 6.18
C TYR A 256 -16.75 6.18 5.54
N PRO A 257 -17.02 5.48 4.43
CA PRO A 257 -18.35 5.50 3.79
C PRO A 257 -19.44 4.95 4.71
N SER A 258 -20.67 5.50 4.59
CA SER A 258 -21.85 4.94 5.28
C SER A 258 -22.19 3.55 4.73
N VAL A 259 -22.70 2.67 5.58
CA VAL A 259 -23.29 1.39 5.17
C VAL A 259 -24.45 1.55 4.19
N ASP A 260 -25.06 2.73 4.10
CA ASP A 260 -26.10 3.05 3.09
C ASP A 260 -25.60 2.91 1.65
N PHE A 261 -24.28 2.91 1.43
CA PHE A 261 -23.68 2.63 0.13
C PHE A 261 -23.87 1.16 -0.30
N ALA A 262 -24.01 0.24 0.66
CA ALA A 262 -24.11 -1.19 0.37
C ALA A 262 -25.41 -1.49 -0.40
N GLN A 263 -25.26 -2.21 -1.52
CA GLN A 263 -26.40 -2.66 -2.30
C GLN A 263 -27.23 -3.73 -1.56
N GLU A 264 -28.50 -3.87 -1.93
CA GLU A 264 -29.39 -4.89 -1.38
C GLU A 264 -28.78 -6.30 -1.54
N GLY A 265 -28.78 -7.08 -0.46
CA GLY A 265 -28.22 -8.44 -0.45
C GLY A 265 -26.69 -8.52 -0.33
N CYS A 266 -26.00 -7.40 -0.11
CA CYS A 266 -24.60 -7.42 0.29
C CYS A 266 -24.46 -7.91 1.74
N ARG A 267 -23.61 -8.92 1.98
CA ARG A 267 -23.31 -9.39 3.33
C ARG A 267 -22.40 -8.40 4.04
N MET A 268 -22.64 -8.19 5.33
CA MET A 268 -21.82 -7.35 6.19
C MET A 268 -21.24 -8.21 7.30
N TYR A 269 -19.98 -7.94 7.65
CA TYR A 269 -19.23 -8.61 8.70
C TYR A 269 -18.66 -7.55 9.62
N ARG A 270 -18.85 -7.71 10.93
CA ARG A 270 -18.29 -6.77 11.91
C ARG A 270 -16.81 -7.04 12.10
N GLU A 271 -16.00 -6.01 12.33
CA GLU A 271 -14.56 -6.19 12.56
C GLU A 271 -14.25 -7.22 13.66
N SER A 272 -15.04 -7.25 14.73
CA SER A 272 -14.91 -8.23 15.81
C SER A 272 -15.19 -9.70 15.43
N GLU A 273 -15.80 -9.96 14.26
CA GLU A 273 -16.07 -11.32 13.76
C GLU A 273 -14.91 -11.90 12.95
N LEU A 274 -13.91 -11.09 12.59
CA LEU A 274 -12.80 -11.49 11.74
C LEU A 274 -11.62 -11.96 12.61
N ASP A 275 -11.21 -13.22 12.45
CA ASP A 275 -10.04 -13.79 13.10
C ASP A 275 -8.80 -13.60 12.21
N PHE A 276 -7.91 -12.68 12.59
CA PHE A 276 -6.70 -12.38 11.82
C PHE A 276 -5.72 -13.55 11.82
N GLN A 277 -5.22 -13.87 10.63
CA GLN A 277 -4.25 -14.94 10.43
C GLN A 277 -2.86 -14.40 10.14
N SER A 278 -2.74 -13.50 9.16
CA SER A 278 -1.45 -12.96 8.74
C SER A 278 -1.63 -11.68 7.92
N HIS A 279 -0.63 -10.82 7.96
CA HIS A 279 -0.49 -9.72 7.00
C HIS A 279 -0.09 -10.27 5.62
N ILE A 280 -0.54 -9.62 4.55
CA ILE A 280 -0.18 -9.98 3.17
C ILE A 280 0.67 -8.87 2.55
N SER A 281 0.09 -7.69 2.38
CA SER A 281 0.77 -6.51 1.82
C SER A 281 -0.09 -5.28 2.02
N GLY A 282 0.51 -4.10 2.20
CA GLY A 282 -0.26 -2.87 2.36
C GLY A 282 -1.28 -3.01 3.49
N PHE A 283 -2.52 -2.62 3.20
CA PHE A 283 -3.68 -2.76 4.09
C PHE A 283 -4.53 -3.99 3.73
N VAL A 284 -3.86 -5.09 3.39
CA VAL A 284 -4.46 -6.38 2.99
C VAL A 284 -4.04 -7.46 3.97
N TYR A 285 -5.02 -8.17 4.52
CA TYR A 285 -4.83 -9.15 5.59
C TYR A 285 -5.55 -10.45 5.26
N LYS A 286 -4.93 -11.57 5.61
CA LYS A 286 -5.58 -12.87 5.61
C LYS A 286 -6.36 -13.02 6.91
N VAL A 287 -7.64 -13.32 6.80
CA VAL A 287 -8.56 -13.46 7.92
C VAL A 287 -9.33 -14.77 7.82
N ARG A 288 -9.88 -15.21 8.94
CA ARG A 288 -10.81 -16.32 9.03
C ARG A 288 -12.17 -15.80 9.49
N VAL A 289 -13.22 -16.19 8.79
CA VAL A 289 -14.61 -15.93 9.15
C VAL A 289 -15.31 -17.29 9.26
N GLY A 290 -15.61 -17.70 10.48
CA GLY A 290 -16.05 -19.07 10.76
C GLY A 290 -15.02 -20.10 10.28
N ASN A 291 -15.39 -20.94 9.32
CA ASN A 291 -14.50 -21.96 8.75
C ASN A 291 -13.87 -21.54 7.39
N GLN A 292 -14.11 -20.31 6.95
CA GLN A 292 -13.63 -19.82 5.66
C GLN A 292 -12.41 -18.91 5.84
N VAL A 293 -11.40 -19.12 5.01
CA VAL A 293 -10.23 -18.24 4.92
C VAL A 293 -10.45 -17.25 3.79
N LEU A 294 -10.41 -15.96 4.12
CA LEU A 294 -10.70 -14.84 3.23
C LEU A 294 -9.59 -13.80 3.29
N ILE A 295 -9.64 -12.84 2.37
CA ILE A 295 -8.77 -11.67 2.37
C ILE A 295 -9.60 -10.43 2.74
N LYS A 296 -9.19 -9.73 3.80
CA LYS A 296 -9.67 -8.41 4.21
C LYS A 296 -8.82 -7.35 3.52
N LYS A 297 -9.44 -6.48 2.71
CA LYS A 297 -8.81 -5.27 2.17
C LYS A 297 -9.45 -4.05 2.83
N GLU A 298 -8.64 -3.23 3.49
CA GLU A 298 -9.07 -1.99 4.13
C GLU A 298 -8.80 -0.77 3.23
N ILE A 299 -9.45 0.35 3.55
CA ILE A 299 -9.17 1.65 2.91
C ILE A 299 -7.78 2.14 3.36
N PRO A 300 -6.81 2.31 2.45
CA PRO A 300 -5.45 2.71 2.83
C PRO A 300 -5.33 4.12 3.42
N GLY A 301 -6.16 5.05 2.95
CA GLY A 301 -6.11 6.45 3.36
C GLY A 301 -7.25 7.30 2.77
N PRO A 302 -7.38 8.56 3.20
CA PRO A 302 -8.51 9.41 2.82
C PRO A 302 -8.61 9.67 1.31
N ASP A 303 -7.49 9.69 0.60
CA ASP A 303 -7.45 9.94 -0.84
C ASP A 303 -7.90 8.74 -1.70
N THR A 304 -8.13 7.57 -1.09
CA THR A 304 -8.39 6.30 -1.80
C THR A 304 -9.85 5.82 -1.71
N ILE A 305 -10.72 6.61 -1.08
CA ILE A 305 -12.11 6.22 -0.81
C ILE A 305 -12.90 5.99 -2.10
N ASP A 306 -12.82 6.92 -3.06
CA ASP A 306 -13.57 6.81 -4.32
C ASP A 306 -13.17 5.57 -5.14
N GLU A 307 -11.89 5.22 -5.11
CA GLU A 307 -11.34 4.05 -5.80
C GLU A 307 -11.80 2.76 -5.12
N PHE A 308 -11.81 2.75 -3.79
CA PHE A 308 -12.31 1.63 -3.00
C PHE A 308 -13.81 1.39 -3.21
N LEU A 309 -14.61 2.46 -3.25
CA LEU A 309 -16.04 2.39 -3.56
C LEU A 309 -16.29 1.91 -4.99
N TYR A 310 -15.48 2.34 -5.94
CA TYR A 310 -15.53 1.85 -7.32
C TYR A 310 -15.27 0.34 -7.38
N GLU A 311 -14.26 -0.15 -6.66
CA GLU A 311 -13.95 -1.58 -6.59
C GLU A 311 -15.11 -2.40 -6.00
N ILE A 312 -15.72 -1.94 -4.90
CA ILE A 312 -16.89 -2.59 -4.30
C ILE A 312 -18.02 -2.73 -5.33
N GLU A 313 -18.31 -1.66 -6.06
CA GLU A 313 -19.38 -1.65 -7.06
C GLU A 313 -19.12 -2.68 -8.17
N VAL A 314 -17.89 -2.71 -8.69
CA VAL A 314 -17.50 -3.68 -9.74
C VAL A 314 -17.59 -5.11 -9.23
N LEU A 315 -17.02 -5.38 -8.05
CA LEU A 315 -17.02 -6.71 -7.44
C LEU A 315 -18.43 -7.20 -7.10
N ASN A 316 -19.33 -6.30 -6.73
CA ASN A 316 -20.72 -6.64 -6.46
C ASN A 316 -21.50 -6.96 -7.74
N GLU A 317 -21.31 -6.18 -8.80
CA GLU A 317 -21.95 -6.43 -10.11
C GLU A 317 -21.45 -7.74 -10.74
N LEU A 318 -20.17 -8.06 -10.56
CA LEU A 318 -19.53 -9.25 -11.14
C LEU A 318 -19.58 -10.49 -10.24
N ARG A 319 -20.50 -10.55 -9.26
CA ARG A 319 -20.70 -11.75 -8.44
C ARG A 319 -21.02 -12.96 -9.32
N GLY A 320 -20.24 -14.03 -9.16
CA GLY A 320 -20.37 -15.25 -9.95
C GLY A 320 -19.60 -15.23 -11.29
N SER A 321 -18.82 -14.19 -11.55
CA SER A 321 -17.82 -14.14 -12.62
C SER A 321 -16.84 -15.31 -12.52
N ASN A 322 -16.42 -15.84 -13.67
CA ASN A 322 -15.39 -16.88 -13.71
C ASN A 322 -13.98 -16.29 -13.65
N GLY A 323 -13.77 -15.09 -14.17
CA GLY A 323 -12.44 -14.48 -14.28
C GLY A 323 -12.12 -13.41 -13.24
N VAL A 324 -13.08 -12.97 -12.41
CA VAL A 324 -12.89 -11.99 -11.34
C VAL A 324 -12.95 -12.68 -9.97
N ILE A 325 -12.19 -12.18 -9.00
CA ILE A 325 -12.18 -12.73 -7.65
C ILE A 325 -13.57 -12.67 -7.01
N GLU A 326 -13.93 -13.72 -6.28
CA GLU A 326 -15.22 -13.80 -5.62
C GLU A 326 -15.30 -12.80 -4.46
N PHE A 327 -16.35 -11.98 -4.49
CA PHE A 327 -16.67 -11.00 -3.46
C PHE A 327 -17.61 -11.58 -2.41
N HIS A 328 -17.16 -11.59 -1.15
CA HIS A 328 -17.90 -12.18 -0.03
C HIS A 328 -18.78 -11.18 0.72
N GLY A 329 -18.37 -9.91 0.79
CA GLY A 329 -19.14 -8.86 1.46
C GLY A 329 -18.26 -7.74 2.01
N LEU A 330 -18.88 -6.87 2.79
CA LEU A 330 -18.26 -5.67 3.37
C LEU A 330 -17.87 -5.91 4.82
N VAL A 331 -16.77 -5.31 5.23
CA VAL A 331 -16.39 -5.20 6.64
C VAL A 331 -16.87 -3.85 7.17
N VAL A 332 -17.61 -3.88 8.28
CA VAL A 332 -18.18 -2.70 8.94
C VAL A 332 -17.67 -2.59 10.37
N ASP A 333 -17.75 -1.38 10.94
CA ASP A 333 -17.51 -1.20 12.38
C ASP A 333 -18.50 -2.02 13.22
N ASP A 334 -18.19 -2.22 14.50
CA ASP A 334 -19.00 -3.07 15.39
C ASP A 334 -20.42 -2.51 15.64
N GLU A 335 -20.63 -1.21 15.39
CA GLU A 335 -21.95 -0.58 15.42
C GLU A 335 -22.68 -0.60 14.06
N GLU A 336 -22.09 -1.18 13.01
CA GLU A 336 -22.65 -1.30 11.67
C GLU A 336 -23.08 0.04 11.05
N ARG A 337 -22.29 1.09 11.28
CA ARG A 337 -22.54 2.45 10.77
C ARG A 337 -21.70 2.78 9.55
N VAL A 338 -20.46 2.31 9.48
CA VAL A 338 -19.53 2.65 8.41
C VAL A 338 -18.80 1.44 7.83
N ILE A 339 -18.46 1.52 6.55
CA ILE A 339 -17.69 0.50 5.83
C ILE A 339 -16.20 0.73 6.07
N LYS A 340 -15.52 -0.26 6.62
CA LYS A 340 -14.09 -0.25 6.95
C LYS A 340 -13.23 -0.99 5.92
N GLY A 341 -13.82 -1.98 5.24
CA GLY A 341 -13.12 -2.83 4.30
C GLY A 341 -14.05 -3.72 3.50
N LEU A 342 -13.46 -4.61 2.71
CA LEU A 342 -14.15 -5.62 1.92
C LEU A 342 -13.50 -7.00 2.10
N LEU A 343 -14.29 -8.05 1.88
CA LEU A 343 -13.85 -9.44 1.93
C LEU A 343 -13.93 -10.08 0.54
N ILE A 344 -12.83 -10.71 0.12
CA ILE A 344 -12.72 -11.49 -1.11
C ILE A 344 -12.13 -12.87 -0.83
N SER A 345 -12.33 -13.80 -1.77
CA SER A 345 -11.78 -15.16 -1.66
C SER A 345 -10.25 -15.16 -1.62
N PHE A 346 -9.68 -16.08 -0.84
CA PHE A 346 -8.23 -16.29 -0.77
C PHE A 346 -7.74 -17.12 -1.95
N ALA A 347 -6.79 -16.57 -2.72
CA ALA A 347 -6.10 -17.26 -3.80
C ALA A 347 -4.78 -17.85 -3.29
N SER A 348 -4.76 -19.16 -3.06
CA SER A 348 -3.68 -19.82 -2.31
C SER A 348 -2.35 -19.92 -3.03
N LEU A 349 -2.31 -19.79 -4.36
CA LEU A 349 -1.08 -19.82 -5.14
C LEU A 349 -0.47 -18.42 -5.34
N GLY A 350 -1.08 -17.38 -4.78
CA GLY A 350 -0.50 -16.02 -4.77
C GLY A 350 -0.73 -15.26 -6.08
N ALA A 351 0.01 -14.15 -6.23
CA ALA A 351 -0.05 -13.32 -7.41
C ALA A 351 0.68 -13.96 -8.59
N LEU A 352 0.23 -13.69 -9.81
CA LEU A 352 0.79 -14.27 -11.02
C LEU A 352 2.27 -13.89 -11.20
N VAL A 353 2.66 -12.68 -10.78
CA VAL A 353 4.06 -12.23 -10.77
C VAL A 353 4.95 -13.18 -9.96
N ASP A 354 4.52 -13.56 -8.76
CA ASP A 354 5.25 -14.47 -7.87
C ASP A 354 5.32 -15.88 -8.47
N VAL A 355 4.22 -16.35 -9.05
CA VAL A 355 4.14 -17.68 -9.68
C VAL A 355 5.11 -17.78 -10.86
N ILE A 356 5.20 -16.75 -11.70
CA ILE A 356 6.16 -16.71 -12.81
C ILE A 356 7.59 -16.71 -12.25
N TYR A 357 7.87 -15.89 -11.24
CA TYR A 357 9.18 -15.75 -10.62
C TYR A 357 9.69 -17.05 -9.97
N ASP A 358 8.84 -17.76 -9.23
CA ASP A 358 9.22 -19.00 -8.55
C ASP A 358 9.38 -20.18 -9.52
N ASP A 359 8.54 -20.28 -10.56
CA ASP A 359 8.66 -21.34 -11.56
C ASP A 359 9.86 -21.12 -12.49
N LYS A 360 10.26 -19.87 -12.79
CA LYS A 360 11.54 -19.57 -13.46
C LYS A 360 12.74 -20.26 -12.78
N LEU A 361 12.69 -20.45 -11.46
CA LEU A 361 13.78 -21.02 -10.67
C LEU A 361 13.71 -22.54 -10.55
N SER A 362 12.53 -23.15 -10.71
CA SER A 362 12.30 -24.57 -10.37
C SER A 362 11.98 -25.45 -11.58
N SER A 363 11.21 -24.95 -12.55
CA SER A 363 10.89 -25.59 -13.82
C SER A 363 10.03 -24.65 -14.68
N SER A 364 10.34 -24.53 -15.97
CA SER A 364 9.57 -23.66 -16.87
C SER A 364 8.06 -23.98 -16.86
N LEU A 365 7.23 -22.95 -16.80
CA LEU A 365 5.77 -23.03 -16.77
C LEU A 365 5.23 -23.75 -18.02
N PRO A 366 4.51 -24.87 -17.87
CA PRO A 366 3.95 -25.60 -19.01
C PRO A 366 2.99 -24.75 -19.84
N TRP A 367 3.10 -24.83 -21.17
CA TRP A 367 2.26 -24.06 -22.11
C TRP A 367 0.76 -24.18 -21.83
N HIS A 368 0.24 -25.39 -21.56
CA HIS A 368 -1.20 -25.60 -21.32
C HIS A 368 -1.73 -24.79 -20.12
N ARG A 369 -0.91 -24.62 -19.07
CA ARG A 369 -1.24 -23.84 -17.87
C ARG A 369 -1.26 -22.34 -18.20
N ARG A 370 -0.25 -21.87 -18.94
CA ARG A 370 -0.17 -20.49 -19.45
C ARG A 370 -1.35 -20.14 -20.36
N GLN A 371 -1.72 -21.05 -21.26
CA GLN A 371 -2.90 -20.92 -22.12
C GLN A 371 -4.20 -20.85 -21.32
N LYS A 372 -4.36 -21.73 -20.30
CA LYS A 372 -5.53 -21.72 -19.41
C LYS A 372 -5.68 -20.38 -18.73
N TRP A 373 -4.62 -19.87 -18.10
CA TRP A 373 -4.64 -18.58 -17.42
C TRP A 373 -4.90 -17.42 -18.38
N ALA A 374 -4.21 -17.40 -19.53
CA ALA A 374 -4.42 -16.36 -20.53
C ALA A 374 -5.89 -16.26 -20.97
N TYR A 375 -6.56 -17.41 -21.18
CA TYR A 375 -7.97 -17.44 -21.49
C TYR A 375 -8.83 -16.88 -20.34
N GLN A 376 -8.60 -17.33 -19.10
CA GLN A 376 -9.34 -16.87 -17.92
C GLN A 376 -9.16 -15.38 -17.63
N ILE A 377 -7.94 -14.85 -17.83
CA ILE A 377 -7.60 -13.44 -17.69
C ILE A 377 -8.35 -12.62 -18.75
N ALA A 378 -8.31 -13.05 -20.02
CA ALA A 378 -9.07 -12.39 -21.09
C ALA A 378 -10.59 -12.46 -20.86
N GLN A 379 -11.07 -13.58 -20.30
CA GLN A 379 -12.48 -13.77 -19.95
C GLN A 379 -12.92 -12.81 -18.84
N GLY A 380 -12.16 -12.73 -17.74
CA GLY A 380 -12.44 -11.80 -16.65
C GLY A 380 -12.45 -10.35 -17.12
N LEU A 381 -11.49 -9.96 -17.98
CA LEU A 381 -11.45 -8.61 -18.53
C LEU A 381 -12.65 -8.34 -19.46
N SER A 382 -13.09 -9.34 -20.24
CA SER A 382 -14.33 -9.24 -21.03
C SER A 382 -15.55 -9.02 -20.14
N GLU A 383 -15.68 -9.79 -19.06
CA GLU A 383 -16.81 -9.66 -18.12
C GLU A 383 -16.83 -8.26 -17.48
N ILE A 384 -15.68 -7.71 -17.07
CA ILE A 384 -15.54 -6.33 -16.57
C ILE A 384 -16.00 -5.31 -17.62
N HIS A 385 -15.52 -5.43 -18.87
CA HIS A 385 -15.84 -4.48 -19.94
C HIS A 385 -17.31 -4.55 -20.36
N GLU A 386 -17.89 -5.75 -20.43
CA GLU A 386 -19.31 -5.95 -20.77
C GLU A 386 -20.25 -5.41 -19.69
N ALA A 387 -19.84 -5.41 -18.42
CA ALA A 387 -20.54 -4.73 -17.33
C ALA A 387 -20.38 -3.19 -17.35
N GLY A 388 -19.62 -2.64 -18.31
CA GLY A 388 -19.44 -1.19 -18.48
C GLY A 388 -18.33 -0.58 -17.60
N PHE A 389 -17.51 -1.42 -16.98
CA PHE A 389 -16.39 -0.99 -16.16
C PHE A 389 -15.07 -1.02 -16.94
N VAL A 390 -14.07 -0.37 -16.35
CA VAL A 390 -12.68 -0.34 -16.82
C VAL A 390 -11.82 -0.83 -15.67
N GLN A 391 -10.87 -1.74 -15.94
CA GLN A 391 -10.01 -2.27 -14.89
C GLN A 391 -9.01 -1.20 -14.44
N GLY A 392 -8.31 -0.56 -15.38
CA GLY A 392 -7.61 0.71 -15.18
C GLY A 392 -6.22 0.69 -14.54
N ASP A 393 -5.76 -0.46 -14.07
CA ASP A 393 -4.43 -0.74 -13.52
C ASP A 393 -4.10 -2.23 -13.73
N PHE A 394 -3.98 -2.67 -14.99
CA PHE A 394 -3.91 -4.10 -15.30
C PHE A 394 -2.46 -4.56 -15.36
N THR A 395 -2.03 -5.32 -14.34
CA THR A 395 -0.65 -5.81 -14.19
C THR A 395 -0.63 -7.27 -13.73
N LEU A 396 0.56 -7.89 -13.71
CA LEU A 396 0.74 -9.24 -13.18
C LEU A 396 0.39 -9.34 -11.69
N SER A 397 0.64 -8.29 -10.91
CA SER A 397 0.33 -8.24 -9.47
C SER A 397 -1.17 -8.21 -9.18
N ASN A 398 -1.99 -7.76 -10.14
CA ASN A 398 -3.44 -7.67 -10.02
C ASN A 398 -4.16 -8.92 -10.56
N ILE A 399 -3.42 -10.01 -10.77
CA ILE A 399 -3.93 -11.32 -11.14
C ILE A 399 -3.42 -12.32 -10.11
N VAL A 400 -4.32 -13.13 -9.56
CA VAL A 400 -3.99 -14.16 -8.56
C VAL A 400 -4.43 -15.53 -9.03
N ILE A 401 -3.73 -16.58 -8.58
CA ILE A 401 -4.05 -17.96 -8.90
C ILE A 401 -4.64 -18.66 -7.67
N ASN A 402 -5.83 -19.24 -7.82
CA ASN A 402 -6.50 -19.93 -6.71
C ASN A 402 -6.02 -21.39 -6.57
N SER A 403 -6.59 -22.13 -5.60
CA SER A 403 -6.26 -23.53 -5.34
C SER A 403 -6.67 -24.51 -6.46
N GLU A 404 -7.54 -24.08 -7.36
CA GLU A 404 -8.02 -24.85 -8.53
C GLU A 404 -7.17 -24.56 -9.78
N ASP A 405 -6.05 -23.84 -9.60
CA ASP A 405 -5.15 -23.38 -10.65
C ASP A 405 -5.84 -22.44 -11.65
N ASP A 406 -6.84 -21.69 -11.20
CA ASP A 406 -7.57 -20.71 -12.00
C ASP A 406 -7.07 -19.29 -11.73
N ALA A 407 -6.91 -18.52 -12.80
CA ALA A 407 -6.56 -17.11 -12.73
C ALA A 407 -7.80 -16.24 -12.42
N LYS A 408 -7.63 -15.32 -11.47
CA LYS A 408 -8.66 -14.37 -11.03
C LYS A 408 -8.10 -12.95 -11.03
N ILE A 409 -8.85 -12.00 -11.57
CA ILE A 409 -8.52 -10.57 -11.51
C ILE A 409 -8.92 -10.02 -10.14
N ILE A 410 -8.01 -9.24 -9.54
CA ILE A 410 -8.21 -8.49 -8.30
C ILE A 410 -7.93 -7.00 -8.53
N ASP A 411 -8.13 -6.18 -7.49
CA ASP A 411 -7.75 -4.76 -7.44
C ASP A 411 -8.20 -3.94 -8.65
N ILE A 412 -9.53 -3.83 -8.81
CA ILE A 412 -10.14 -3.10 -9.94
C ILE A 412 -10.28 -1.63 -9.54
N ASN A 413 -9.38 -0.79 -10.03
CA ASN A 413 -9.36 0.62 -9.67
C ASN A 413 -8.90 1.51 -10.85
N ARG A 414 -9.44 2.73 -10.92
CA ARG A 414 -9.11 3.68 -12.02
C ARG A 414 -7.91 4.57 -11.72
N ARG A 415 -6.93 4.08 -10.93
CA ARG A 415 -5.77 4.87 -10.50
C ARG A 415 -4.92 5.35 -11.67
N GLY A 416 -4.80 4.52 -12.69
CA GLY A 416 -3.96 4.79 -13.83
C GLY A 416 -3.01 3.65 -14.12
N CYS A 417 -2.24 3.84 -15.18
CA CYS A 417 -1.25 2.86 -15.57
C CYS A 417 0.07 3.09 -14.82
N PRO A 418 0.68 2.06 -14.23
CA PRO A 418 1.98 2.18 -13.58
C PRO A 418 3.08 2.42 -14.61
N ILE A 419 4.24 2.87 -14.13
CA ILE A 419 5.40 3.16 -14.96
C ILE A 419 5.86 1.88 -15.67
N GLY A 420 6.12 1.99 -16.96
CA GLY A 420 6.53 0.89 -17.83
C GLY A 420 5.36 0.07 -18.40
N TRP A 421 4.15 0.24 -17.89
CA TRP A 421 2.94 -0.40 -18.42
C TRP A 421 2.17 0.49 -19.40
N GLU A 422 2.57 1.76 -19.55
CA GLU A 422 1.74 2.75 -20.23
C GLU A 422 1.65 2.48 -21.74
N PRO A 423 0.43 2.47 -22.32
CA PRO A 423 0.27 2.34 -23.75
C PRO A 423 0.81 3.60 -24.47
N PRO A 424 1.24 3.46 -25.75
CA PRO A 424 1.92 4.51 -26.50
C PRO A 424 1.18 5.86 -26.57
N GLU A 425 -0.16 5.83 -26.57
CA GLU A 425 -0.99 7.03 -26.56
C GLU A 425 -0.99 7.77 -25.23
N LEU A 426 -0.86 7.08 -24.09
CA LEU A 426 -0.83 7.69 -22.76
C LEU A 426 0.54 8.30 -22.46
N LEU A 427 1.63 7.68 -22.90
CA LEU A 427 2.98 8.24 -22.81
C LEU A 427 3.08 9.65 -23.44
N ARG A 428 2.32 9.90 -24.50
CA ARG A 428 2.26 11.22 -25.16
C ARG A 428 1.59 12.28 -24.29
N LEU A 429 0.62 11.87 -23.46
CA LEU A 429 -0.14 12.75 -22.57
C LEU A 429 0.64 13.02 -21.28
N VAL A 430 1.34 12.02 -20.74
CA VAL A 430 2.27 12.16 -19.60
C VAL A 430 3.34 13.20 -19.93
N ARG A 431 3.96 13.12 -21.10
CA ARG A 431 4.96 14.10 -21.58
C ARG A 431 4.40 15.53 -21.71
N ARG A 432 3.08 15.70 -21.75
CA ARG A 432 2.39 17.00 -21.79
C ARG A 432 1.89 17.45 -20.40
N GLY A 433 2.19 16.70 -19.34
CA GLY A 433 1.77 17.02 -17.97
C GLY A 433 0.27 16.82 -17.73
N GLN A 434 -0.41 16.00 -18.52
CA GLN A 434 -1.84 15.72 -18.33
C GLN A 434 -2.03 14.56 -17.34
N LYS A 435 -3.12 14.62 -16.55
CA LYS A 435 -3.48 13.54 -15.62
C LYS A 435 -3.88 12.29 -16.41
N VAL A 436 -3.12 11.20 -16.24
CA VAL A 436 -3.30 9.93 -16.97
C VAL A 436 -4.65 9.28 -16.69
N SER A 437 -5.13 9.35 -15.45
CA SER A 437 -6.40 8.74 -15.02
C SER A 437 -7.62 9.20 -15.83
N MET A 438 -7.58 10.39 -16.44
CA MET A 438 -8.67 10.89 -17.30
C MET A 438 -8.78 10.18 -18.66
N PHE A 439 -7.74 9.45 -19.07
CA PHE A 439 -7.64 8.84 -20.40
C PHE A 439 -7.64 7.32 -20.37
N ILE A 440 -7.64 6.73 -19.19
CA ILE A 440 -7.79 5.29 -18.97
C ILE A 440 -9.16 4.84 -19.48
N ASN A 441 -9.18 3.78 -20.28
CA ASN A 441 -10.37 3.24 -20.90
C ASN A 441 -10.17 1.76 -21.27
N VAL A 442 -11.22 1.10 -21.76
CA VAL A 442 -11.15 -0.32 -22.16
C VAL A 442 -10.00 -0.63 -23.12
N LYS A 443 -9.60 0.28 -24.02
CA LYS A 443 -8.47 0.05 -24.95
C LYS A 443 -7.10 0.17 -24.28
N SER A 444 -6.95 0.91 -23.18
CA SER A 444 -5.71 0.86 -22.39
C SER A 444 -5.61 -0.47 -21.67
N ASP A 445 -6.71 -1.00 -21.12
CA ASP A 445 -6.74 -2.32 -20.50
C ASP A 445 -6.34 -3.41 -21.51
N ILE A 446 -6.81 -3.35 -22.77
CA ILE A 446 -6.42 -4.32 -23.81
C ILE A 446 -4.91 -4.28 -24.10
N PHE A 447 -4.29 -3.09 -24.08
CA PHE A 447 -2.85 -3.01 -24.25
C PHE A 447 -2.11 -3.67 -23.08
N GLN A 448 -2.54 -3.38 -21.86
CA GLN A 448 -2.00 -4.00 -20.65
C GLN A 448 -2.28 -5.51 -20.58
N LEU A 449 -3.39 -5.99 -21.15
CA LEU A 449 -3.62 -7.42 -21.36
C LEU A 449 -2.57 -7.99 -22.31
N GLY A 450 -2.25 -7.32 -23.41
CA GLY A 450 -1.15 -7.71 -24.30
C GLY A 450 0.20 -7.84 -23.57
N MET A 451 0.46 -6.94 -22.61
CA MET A 451 1.63 -7.00 -21.74
C MET A 451 1.63 -8.26 -20.85
N VAL A 452 0.51 -8.54 -20.19
CA VAL A 452 0.33 -9.74 -19.36
C VAL A 452 0.49 -11.02 -20.20
N LEU A 453 -0.09 -11.06 -21.39
CA LEU A 453 -0.01 -12.22 -22.29
C LEU A 453 1.42 -12.42 -22.81
N TRP A 454 2.13 -11.34 -23.14
CA TRP A 454 3.55 -11.40 -23.50
C TRP A 454 4.40 -11.92 -22.33
N ALA A 455 4.15 -11.43 -21.11
CA ALA A 455 4.81 -11.91 -19.91
C ALA A 455 4.57 -13.41 -19.67
N LEU A 456 3.36 -13.92 -19.93
CA LEU A 456 3.10 -15.36 -19.90
C LEU A 456 3.86 -16.10 -21.02
N ALA A 457 3.91 -15.57 -22.24
CA ALA A 457 4.61 -16.19 -23.37
C ALA A 457 6.12 -16.34 -23.11
N GLU A 458 6.77 -15.28 -22.65
CA GLU A 458 8.21 -15.27 -22.33
C GLU A 458 8.51 -15.79 -20.91
N GLN A 459 7.48 -16.00 -20.08
CA GLN A 459 7.58 -16.25 -18.66
C GLN A 459 8.43 -15.17 -18.00
N ASP A 460 8.04 -13.90 -18.12
CA ASP A 460 8.76 -12.75 -17.57
C ASP A 460 7.92 -12.06 -16.48
N ASP A 461 8.46 -11.93 -15.27
CA ASP A 461 7.79 -11.31 -14.11
C ASP A 461 7.98 -9.78 -14.03
N GLU A 462 8.86 -9.19 -14.85
CA GLU A 462 9.15 -7.75 -14.85
C GLU A 462 9.00 -7.13 -16.27
N PRO A 463 7.86 -7.31 -16.95
CA PRO A 463 7.70 -6.88 -18.34
C PRO A 463 7.79 -5.35 -18.53
N GLU A 464 7.61 -4.55 -17.48
CA GLU A 464 7.86 -3.10 -17.45
C GLU A 464 9.33 -2.71 -17.70
N HIS A 465 10.28 -3.57 -17.32
CA HIS A 465 11.71 -3.31 -17.46
C HIS A 465 12.24 -3.69 -18.85
N VAL A 466 11.41 -4.36 -19.66
CA VAL A 466 11.78 -4.79 -21.00
C VAL A 466 11.84 -3.60 -21.96
N THR A 467 12.97 -3.50 -22.67
CA THR A 467 13.17 -2.41 -23.64
C THR A 467 12.18 -2.54 -24.80
N ARG A 468 11.35 -1.51 -24.96
CA ARG A 468 10.36 -1.44 -26.05
C ARG A 468 11.04 -1.30 -27.42
N THR A 469 10.38 -1.86 -28.44
CA THR A 469 10.78 -1.71 -29.83
C THR A 469 10.63 -0.25 -30.30
N SER A 470 11.21 0.11 -31.44
CA SER A 470 11.11 1.48 -31.99
C SER A 470 9.67 1.92 -32.29
N SER A 471 8.75 0.96 -32.48
CA SER A 471 7.32 1.23 -32.63
C SER A 471 6.62 1.44 -31.29
N GLY A 472 7.24 1.12 -30.15
CA GLY A 472 6.66 1.20 -28.81
C GLY A 472 6.03 -0.10 -28.30
N GLY A 473 6.07 -1.18 -29.09
CA GLY A 473 5.58 -2.51 -28.69
C GLY A 473 6.63 -3.37 -27.97
N MET A 474 6.23 -4.56 -27.52
CA MET A 474 7.14 -5.53 -26.91
C MET A 474 8.08 -6.19 -27.94
N PRO A 475 9.23 -6.73 -27.52
CA PRO A 475 10.07 -7.57 -28.37
C PRO A 475 9.33 -8.81 -28.87
N ARG A 476 9.81 -9.36 -29.99
CA ARG A 476 9.27 -10.61 -30.52
C ARG A 476 9.49 -11.76 -29.52
N ILE A 477 8.47 -12.62 -29.41
CA ILE A 477 8.53 -13.84 -28.61
C ILE A 477 9.67 -14.74 -29.10
N THR A 478 10.45 -15.23 -28.15
CA THR A 478 11.59 -16.12 -28.35
C THR A 478 11.32 -17.55 -27.88
N ALA A 479 10.31 -17.74 -27.02
CA ALA A 479 9.87 -19.04 -26.54
C ALA A 479 9.33 -19.92 -27.69
N GLN A 480 9.90 -21.13 -27.83
CA GLN A 480 9.61 -22.03 -28.97
C GLN A 480 8.31 -22.83 -28.82
N ASP A 481 7.77 -22.92 -27.60
CA ASP A 481 6.56 -23.68 -27.30
C ASP A 481 5.28 -22.83 -27.36
N VAL A 482 5.42 -21.54 -27.71
CA VAL A 482 4.31 -20.60 -27.92
C VAL A 482 3.76 -20.74 -29.33
N PRO A 483 2.47 -21.05 -29.51
CA PRO A 483 1.85 -21.14 -30.83
C PRO A 483 1.67 -19.77 -31.49
N ASN A 484 1.75 -19.72 -32.83
CA ASN A 484 1.55 -18.50 -33.62
C ASN A 484 0.23 -17.79 -33.33
N TRP A 485 -0.87 -18.52 -33.10
CA TRP A 485 -2.17 -17.90 -32.81
C TRP A 485 -2.14 -17.08 -31.52
N PHE A 486 -1.28 -17.42 -30.56
CA PHE A 486 -1.11 -16.65 -29.33
C PHE A 486 -0.25 -15.41 -29.56
N GLU A 487 0.78 -15.50 -30.40
CA GLU A 487 1.52 -14.33 -30.87
C GLU A 487 0.57 -13.33 -31.58
N ASP A 488 -0.34 -13.83 -32.42
CA ASP A 488 -1.33 -13.01 -33.12
C ASP A 488 -2.27 -12.26 -32.15
N ILE A 489 -2.67 -12.90 -31.04
CA ILE A 489 -3.45 -12.26 -29.97
C ILE A 489 -2.65 -11.13 -29.32
N ILE A 490 -1.40 -11.40 -28.95
CA ILE A 490 -0.51 -10.42 -28.30
C ILE A 490 -0.28 -9.22 -29.20
N ASP A 491 0.03 -9.45 -30.47
CA ASP A 491 0.25 -8.40 -31.46
C ASP A 491 -1.00 -7.54 -31.68
N ALA A 492 -2.18 -8.15 -31.70
CA ALA A 492 -3.45 -7.42 -31.78
C ALA A 492 -3.67 -6.51 -30.56
N CYS A 493 -3.38 -7.00 -29.35
CA CYS A 493 -3.46 -6.23 -28.11
C CYS A 493 -2.46 -5.06 -28.07
N LEU A 494 -1.22 -5.31 -28.50
CA LEU A 494 -0.11 -4.34 -28.45
C LEU A 494 -0.09 -3.35 -29.61
N SER A 495 -1.18 -3.25 -30.39
CA SER A 495 -1.28 -2.26 -31.46
C SER A 495 -1.10 -0.83 -30.94
N ASN A 496 -0.32 -0.04 -31.69
CA ASN A 496 -0.03 1.35 -31.39
C ASN A 496 -1.25 2.28 -31.45
N GLN A 497 -2.26 1.90 -32.22
CA GLN A 497 -3.50 2.67 -32.33
C GLN A 497 -4.58 1.99 -31.48
N PRO A 498 -5.15 2.68 -30.47
CA PRO A 498 -6.18 2.10 -29.61
C PRO A 498 -7.40 1.56 -30.36
N ARG A 499 -7.71 2.16 -31.52
CA ARG A 499 -8.84 1.74 -32.37
C ARG A 499 -8.65 0.36 -32.98
N ASP A 500 -7.40 -0.03 -33.24
CA ASP A 500 -7.04 -1.28 -33.92
C ASP A 500 -6.94 -2.45 -32.92
N ARG A 501 -6.92 -2.17 -31.62
CA ARG A 501 -6.98 -3.18 -30.57
C ARG A 501 -8.38 -3.79 -30.53
N PRO A 502 -8.53 -5.12 -30.59
CA PRO A 502 -9.84 -5.78 -30.46
C PRO A 502 -10.41 -5.59 -29.05
N SER A 503 -11.70 -5.84 -28.89
CA SER A 503 -12.32 -5.99 -27.56
C SER A 503 -11.89 -7.30 -26.91
N ALA A 504 -11.93 -7.38 -25.57
CA ALA A 504 -11.64 -8.61 -24.84
C ALA A 504 -12.54 -9.77 -25.28
N LYS A 505 -13.80 -9.47 -25.60
CA LYS A 505 -14.75 -10.45 -26.17
C LYS A 505 -14.32 -11.01 -27.52
N GLU A 506 -13.81 -10.17 -28.41
CA GLU A 506 -13.30 -10.61 -29.72
C GLU A 506 -12.04 -11.47 -29.54
N LEU A 507 -11.16 -11.13 -28.60
CA LEU A 507 -9.97 -11.91 -28.28
C LEU A 507 -10.30 -13.35 -27.85
N LEU A 508 -11.38 -13.55 -27.07
CA LEU A 508 -11.82 -14.90 -26.66
C LEU A 508 -12.09 -15.83 -27.84
N SER A 509 -12.52 -15.29 -28.99
CA SER A 509 -12.76 -16.09 -30.19
C SER A 509 -11.49 -16.51 -30.95
N MET A 510 -10.34 -15.96 -30.56
CA MET A 510 -9.03 -16.29 -31.13
C MET A 510 -8.33 -17.44 -30.39
N PHE A 511 -8.81 -17.81 -29.20
CA PHE A 511 -8.32 -18.99 -28.47
C PHE A 511 -8.90 -20.28 -29.08
N PRO A 512 -8.12 -21.37 -29.16
CA PRO A 512 -8.53 -22.64 -29.77
C PRO A 512 -9.48 -23.50 -28.91
#